data_AF-Q9HF58-F1
#
_entry.id   AF-Q9HF58-F1
#
_cell.length_a   1.000
_cell.length_b   1.000
_cell.length_c   1.000
_cell.angle_alpha   90.00
_cell.angle_beta   90.00
_cell.angle_gamma   90.00
#
_symmetry.space_group_name_H-M   'P 1'
#
loop_
_entity.id
_entity.type
_entity.pdbx_description
1 polymer ?
#
loop_
_entity_poly.entity_id
_entity_poly.type
_entity_poly.pdbx_seq_one_letter_code
_entity_poly.pdbx_strand_id
1 'polypeptide(L)'
;RNIRPLLVPNLVVMPEWLLCCGLLHPQRAGTLGLFHHHKSDAAVTGPASEYRKIEYPSPDGKISFDILTSVSRTGTYHDEDELCHLRVPDQDPKLHTAKAYPKWKGIESRFCPAGVYEYVEDSSSPEGVKFQINSQNCIHCKTCDIKVPTQDIDWVVPEGSDGPKYTLT
;
A
#
# COMPACT_ATOMS: atom_id res chain seq x y z
N ARG A 1 6.85 17.72 14.74
CA ARG A 1 6.95 16.47 15.53
C ARG A 1 5.59 16.04 16.08
N ASN A 2 4.83 16.94 16.72
CA ASN A 2 3.53 16.59 17.33
C ASN A 2 2.30 16.65 16.40
N ILE A 3 2.38 17.33 15.24
CA ILE A 3 1.21 17.52 14.36
C ILE A 3 0.61 16.19 13.86
N ARG A 4 1.40 15.34 13.20
CA ARG A 4 0.91 14.05 12.65
C ARG A 4 0.45 13.07 13.74
N PRO A 5 1.17 12.88 14.87
CA PRO A 5 0.70 12.05 15.97
C PRO A 5 -0.60 12.51 16.63
N LEU A 6 -1.03 13.77 16.45
CA LEU A 6 -2.31 14.27 16.99
C LEU A 6 -3.52 13.95 16.09
N LEU A 7 -3.31 13.48 14.86
CA LEU A 7 -4.36 13.17 13.89
C LEU A 7 -4.97 11.75 14.03
N VAL A 8 -4.84 11.11 15.19
CA VAL A 8 -5.36 9.75 15.42
C VAL A 8 -6.91 9.73 15.47
N PRO A 9 -7.56 8.64 14.99
CA PRO A 9 -8.95 8.64 14.57
C PRO A 9 -9.99 8.93 15.65
N ASN A 10 -9.65 8.85 16.94
CA ASN A 10 -10.57 9.21 18.04
C ASN A 10 -10.79 10.73 18.20
N LEU A 11 -10.12 11.55 17.39
CA LEU A 11 -10.27 13.01 17.33
C LEU A 11 -10.79 13.52 15.97
N VAL A 12 -11.35 12.65 15.12
CA VAL A 12 -11.80 13.01 13.77
C VAL A 12 -13.27 13.46 13.80
N VAL A 13 -13.52 14.56 14.48
CA VAL A 13 -14.60 15.50 14.14
C VAL A 13 -13.97 16.89 14.27
N MET A 14 -13.70 17.55 13.13
CA MET A 14 -13.02 18.85 13.09
C MET A 14 -13.71 19.86 14.02
N PRO A 15 -13.01 20.44 15.02
CA PRO A 15 -12.11 21.58 14.77
C PRO A 15 -10.77 21.55 15.54
N GLU A 16 -10.43 20.46 16.23
CA GLU A 16 -9.26 20.46 17.15
C GLU A 16 -7.89 20.53 16.46
N TRP A 17 -7.77 20.14 15.18
CA TRP A 17 -6.51 20.27 14.43
C TRP A 17 -6.21 21.71 14.02
N LEU A 18 -7.24 22.51 13.69
CA LEU A 18 -7.13 23.96 13.48
C LEU A 18 -6.82 24.64 14.81
N LEU A 19 -7.39 24.17 15.92
CA LEU A 19 -6.99 24.59 17.26
C LEU A 19 -5.53 24.23 17.54
N CYS A 20 -5.03 23.02 17.24
CA CYS A 20 -3.63 22.69 17.49
C CYS A 20 -2.70 23.50 16.58
N CYS A 21 -2.95 23.60 15.28
CA CYS A 21 -2.11 24.41 14.38
C CYS A 21 -2.22 25.92 14.65
N GLY A 22 -3.36 26.41 15.17
CA GLY A 22 -3.61 27.83 15.48
C GLY A 22 -3.26 28.27 16.91
N LEU A 23 -3.41 27.39 17.92
CA LEU A 23 -3.03 27.62 19.33
C LEU A 23 -1.58 27.25 19.62
N LEU A 24 -0.94 26.44 18.76
CA LEU A 24 0.53 26.34 18.70
C LEU A 24 1.10 27.57 17.98
N HIS A 25 0.62 28.76 18.36
CA HIS A 25 1.42 29.97 18.29
C HIS A 25 2.73 29.71 19.04
N PRO A 26 3.87 30.25 18.56
CA PRO A 26 5.20 29.92 19.08
C PRO A 26 5.41 30.20 20.58
N GLN A 27 4.46 30.87 21.25
CA GLN A 27 4.52 31.18 22.67
C GLN A 27 3.95 30.11 23.62
N ARG A 28 3.29 29.03 23.15
CA ARG A 28 2.79 27.91 24.01
C ARG A 28 3.30 26.52 23.64
N ALA A 29 4.26 26.42 22.72
CA ALA A 29 4.86 25.14 22.32
C ALA A 29 5.74 24.50 23.41
N GLY A 30 5.96 25.17 24.55
CA GLY A 30 6.87 24.73 25.61
C GLY A 30 6.29 23.75 26.64
N THR A 31 5.01 23.37 26.57
CA THR A 31 4.33 22.65 27.68
C THR A 31 3.70 21.31 27.32
N LEU A 32 3.71 20.89 26.05
CA LEU A 32 3.20 19.58 25.63
C LEU A 32 4.38 18.68 25.24
N GLY A 33 4.47 17.50 25.87
CA GLY A 33 5.49 16.49 25.58
C GLY A 33 5.47 15.99 24.13
N LEU A 34 6.47 15.18 23.77
CA LEU A 34 6.54 14.56 22.44
C LEU A 34 5.46 13.47 22.33
N PHE A 35 4.63 13.55 21.29
CA PHE A 35 3.66 12.50 20.97
C PHE A 35 4.30 11.42 20.08
N HIS A 36 3.88 10.18 20.27
CA HIS A 36 4.42 9.00 19.59
C HIS A 36 3.34 8.25 18.81
N HIS A 37 3.74 7.55 17.76
CA HIS A 37 2.89 6.58 17.08
C HIS A 37 2.91 5.25 17.86
N HIS A 38 1.74 4.62 18.03
CA HIS A 38 1.59 3.44 18.89
C HIS A 38 1.58 2.11 18.13
N LYS A 39 1.43 2.13 16.80
CA LYS A 39 1.32 0.95 15.93
C LYS A 39 2.02 1.21 14.61
N SER A 40 2.47 0.16 13.94
CA SER A 40 2.96 0.24 12.56
C SER A 40 1.81 0.48 11.57
N ASP A 41 2.14 0.97 10.38
CA ASP A 41 1.14 1.18 9.32
C ASP A 41 0.48 -0.13 8.88
N ALA A 42 1.20 -1.25 8.89
CA ALA A 42 0.61 -2.58 8.66
C ALA A 42 -0.40 -2.98 9.76
N ALA A 43 -0.04 -2.77 11.03
CA ALA A 43 -0.83 -3.21 12.20
C ALA A 43 -2.13 -2.42 12.40
N VAL A 44 -2.28 -1.25 11.77
CA VAL A 44 -3.55 -0.49 11.80
C VAL A 44 -4.56 -0.96 10.75
N THR A 45 -4.21 -1.91 9.89
CA THR A 45 -5.13 -2.46 8.88
C THR A 45 -6.07 -3.50 9.52
N GLY A 46 -7.33 -3.15 9.68
CA GLY A 46 -8.34 -4.06 10.23
C GLY A 46 -8.82 -5.13 9.22
N PRO A 47 -9.50 -6.20 9.70
CA PRO A 47 -10.12 -7.22 8.86
C PRO A 47 -11.13 -6.63 7.88
N ALA A 48 -11.20 -7.16 6.67
CA ALA A 48 -12.12 -6.67 5.64
C ALA A 48 -13.60 -6.76 6.07
N SER A 49 -13.95 -7.72 6.92
CA SER A 49 -15.31 -7.89 7.46
C SER A 49 -15.79 -6.74 8.35
N GLU A 50 -14.89 -5.92 8.88
CA GLU A 50 -15.22 -4.77 9.74
C GLU A 50 -15.51 -3.50 8.94
N TYR A 51 -15.32 -3.51 7.62
CA TYR A 51 -15.44 -2.32 6.77
C TYR A 51 -16.42 -2.56 5.62
N ARG A 52 -17.12 -1.49 5.24
CA ARG A 52 -17.91 -1.50 4.00
C ARG A 52 -16.97 -1.34 2.81
N LYS A 53 -17.15 -2.19 1.79
CA LYS A 53 -16.44 -2.05 0.52
C LYS A 53 -16.73 -0.68 -0.11
N ILE A 54 -15.68 0.02 -0.49
CA ILE A 54 -15.75 1.29 -1.21
C ILE A 54 -15.91 0.98 -2.70
N GLU A 55 -16.95 1.52 -3.32
CA GLU A 55 -17.17 1.44 -4.75
C GLU A 55 -16.61 2.69 -5.41
N TYR A 56 -15.51 2.54 -6.16
CA TYR A 56 -14.90 3.64 -6.89
C TYR A 56 -15.51 3.73 -8.30
N PRO A 57 -15.77 4.95 -8.81
CA PRO A 57 -16.24 5.11 -10.19
C PRO A 57 -15.18 4.63 -11.18
N SER A 58 -15.63 4.11 -12.32
CA SER A 58 -14.74 3.76 -13.42
C SER A 58 -14.01 5.01 -13.96
N PRO A 59 -12.77 4.87 -14.43
CA PRO A 59 -12.01 5.99 -14.97
C PRO A 59 -12.65 6.52 -16.26
N ASP A 60 -12.60 7.84 -16.44
CA ASP A 60 -13.16 8.58 -17.58
C ASP A 60 -12.18 8.74 -18.77
N GLY A 61 -10.92 8.38 -18.59
CA GLY A 61 -9.85 8.50 -19.59
C GLY A 61 -9.40 9.95 -19.86
N LYS A 62 -9.85 10.92 -19.08
CA LYS A 62 -9.53 12.35 -19.24
C LYS A 62 -8.87 12.93 -18.01
N ILE A 63 -9.53 12.81 -16.86
CA ILE A 63 -9.02 13.28 -15.55
C ILE A 63 -8.60 12.07 -14.69
N SER A 64 -9.28 10.94 -14.89
CA SER A 64 -9.06 9.68 -14.20
C SER A 64 -8.70 8.60 -15.20
N PHE A 65 -7.72 7.77 -14.86
CA PHE A 65 -7.18 6.73 -15.73
C PHE A 65 -7.14 5.41 -14.96
N ASP A 66 -7.15 4.30 -15.68
CA ASP A 66 -6.87 3.01 -15.10
C ASP A 66 -5.40 2.92 -14.64
N ILE A 67 -5.11 1.92 -13.81
CA ILE A 67 -3.78 1.71 -13.25
C ILE A 67 -2.76 1.40 -14.35
N LEU A 68 -3.09 0.60 -15.36
CA LEU A 68 -2.12 0.20 -16.38
C LEU A 68 -1.72 1.37 -17.27
N THR A 69 -2.68 2.22 -17.65
CA THR A 69 -2.39 3.50 -18.32
C THR A 69 -1.46 4.36 -17.46
N SER A 70 -1.68 4.41 -16.15
CA SER A 70 -0.84 5.17 -15.22
C SER A 70 0.58 4.58 -15.10
N VAL A 71 0.70 3.26 -15.01
CA VAL A 71 1.99 2.54 -14.96
C VAL A 71 2.78 2.76 -16.23
N SER A 72 2.15 2.69 -17.41
CA SER A 72 2.84 2.93 -18.70
C SER A 72 3.53 4.30 -18.75
N ARG A 73 2.95 5.31 -18.11
CA ARG A 73 3.51 6.68 -18.05
C ARG A 73 4.69 6.81 -17.09
N THR A 74 4.90 5.84 -16.19
CA THR A 74 6.11 5.81 -15.35
C THR A 74 7.34 5.34 -16.12
N GLY A 75 7.15 4.73 -17.30
CA GLY A 75 8.22 4.11 -18.07
C GLY A 75 8.90 2.95 -17.35
N THR A 76 8.25 2.38 -16.32
CA THR A 76 8.80 1.25 -15.57
C THR A 76 8.85 0.00 -16.43
N TYR A 77 9.92 -0.78 -16.26
CA TYR A 77 10.16 -2.03 -16.95
C TYR A 77 11.11 -2.88 -16.10
N HIS A 78 10.89 -4.20 -16.12
CA HIS A 78 11.87 -5.19 -15.67
C HIS A 78 11.95 -6.30 -16.71
N ASP A 79 13.11 -6.93 -16.88
CA ASP A 79 13.22 -8.13 -17.72
C ASP A 79 12.29 -9.26 -17.20
N GLU A 80 11.78 -10.09 -18.10
CA GLU A 80 10.91 -11.22 -17.74
C GLU A 80 11.71 -12.38 -17.12
N ASP A 81 12.98 -12.50 -17.51
CA ASP A 81 13.90 -13.54 -17.02
C ASP A 81 14.54 -13.16 -15.66
N GLU A 82 14.32 -11.93 -15.19
CA GLU A 82 14.78 -11.48 -13.89
C GLU A 82 14.07 -12.21 -12.74
N LEU A 83 14.83 -12.50 -11.68
CA LEU A 83 14.26 -13.03 -10.45
C LEU A 83 13.32 -12.01 -9.81
N CYS A 84 12.13 -12.47 -9.41
CA CYS A 84 11.14 -11.62 -8.74
C CYS A 84 11.73 -11.00 -7.46
N HIS A 85 11.83 -9.67 -7.47
CA HIS A 85 12.36 -8.88 -6.37
C HIS A 85 11.34 -8.62 -5.24
N LEU A 86 10.13 -9.18 -5.37
CA LEU A 86 9.05 -9.10 -4.39
C LEU A 86 8.86 -10.48 -3.78
N ARG A 87 9.62 -10.73 -2.71
CA ARG A 87 9.75 -12.06 -2.13
C ARG A 87 8.60 -12.34 -1.16
N VAL A 88 8.00 -13.51 -1.30
CA VAL A 88 7.00 -14.05 -0.37
C VAL A 88 7.60 -15.23 0.42
N PRO A 89 6.97 -15.68 1.52
CA PRO A 89 7.50 -16.79 2.32
C PRO A 89 7.76 -18.03 1.47
N ASP A 90 8.95 -18.60 1.60
CA ASP A 90 9.41 -19.77 0.85
C ASP A 90 9.28 -19.66 -0.69
N GLN A 91 9.10 -18.43 -1.20
CA GLN A 91 8.75 -18.16 -2.60
C GLN A 91 7.47 -18.89 -3.06
N ASP A 92 6.55 -19.18 -2.13
CA ASP A 92 5.27 -19.82 -2.42
C ASP A 92 4.09 -18.80 -2.27
N PRO A 93 3.50 -18.36 -3.39
CA PRO A 93 2.31 -17.50 -3.39
C PRO A 93 1.12 -18.06 -2.59
N LYS A 94 0.99 -19.37 -2.45
CA LYS A 94 -0.11 -20.01 -1.72
C LYS A 94 0.00 -19.78 -0.21
N LEU A 95 1.22 -19.79 0.34
CA LEU A 95 1.45 -19.50 1.76
C LEU A 95 1.06 -18.06 2.10
N HIS A 96 1.33 -17.11 1.21
CA HIS A 96 0.87 -15.74 1.36
C HIS A 96 -0.66 -15.64 1.27
N THR A 97 -1.25 -16.26 0.24
CA THR A 97 -2.71 -16.29 0.00
C THR A 97 -3.47 -16.79 1.23
N ALA A 98 -3.06 -17.91 1.80
CA ALA A 98 -3.69 -18.53 2.97
C ALA A 98 -3.68 -17.61 4.21
N LYS A 99 -2.70 -16.72 4.34
CA LYS A 99 -2.60 -15.75 5.44
C LYS A 99 -3.35 -14.45 5.14
N ALA A 100 -3.16 -13.88 3.96
CA ALA A 100 -3.62 -12.54 3.61
C ALA A 100 -5.10 -12.51 3.16
N TYR A 101 -5.51 -13.45 2.31
CA TYR A 101 -6.79 -13.37 1.62
C TYR A 101 -8.01 -13.60 2.53
N PRO A 102 -8.05 -14.60 3.44
CA PRO A 102 -9.25 -14.85 4.26
C PRO A 102 -9.66 -13.65 5.12
N LYS A 103 -8.69 -12.97 5.73
CA LYS A 103 -8.91 -11.89 6.71
C LYS A 103 -8.96 -10.50 6.09
N TRP A 104 -8.09 -10.20 5.13
CA TRP A 104 -7.96 -8.85 4.54
C TRP A 104 -8.40 -8.76 3.08
N LYS A 105 -8.84 -9.87 2.48
CA LYS A 105 -9.31 -9.94 1.08
C LYS A 105 -8.29 -9.40 0.07
N GLY A 106 -7.00 -9.65 0.30
CA GLY A 106 -5.93 -9.30 -0.63
C GLY A 106 -5.77 -7.79 -0.83
N ILE A 107 -5.64 -7.04 0.26
CA ILE A 107 -5.57 -5.56 0.26
C ILE A 107 -4.39 -4.99 -0.55
N GLU A 108 -3.34 -5.78 -0.77
CA GLU A 108 -2.19 -5.49 -1.63
C GLU A 108 -2.58 -5.25 -3.09
N SER A 109 -3.67 -5.85 -3.56
CA SER A 109 -4.27 -5.54 -4.87
C SER A 109 -4.95 -4.16 -4.92
N ARG A 110 -4.99 -3.43 -3.81
CA ARG A 110 -5.62 -2.10 -3.69
C ARG A 110 -4.64 -1.01 -3.28
N PHE A 111 -3.73 -1.30 -2.35
CA PHE A 111 -2.72 -0.30 -1.96
C PHE A 111 -1.57 -0.21 -2.96
N CYS A 112 -1.34 -1.25 -3.78
CA CYS A 112 -0.25 -1.22 -4.74
C CYS A 112 -0.58 -0.21 -5.85
N PRO A 113 0.23 0.85 -6.02
CA PRO A 113 -0.06 1.89 -7.00
C PRO A 113 0.14 1.43 -8.45
N ALA A 114 0.72 0.24 -8.67
CA ALA A 114 1.10 -0.25 -9.99
C ALA A 114 0.43 -1.58 -10.37
N GLY A 115 -0.54 -2.07 -9.60
CA GLY A 115 -1.27 -3.29 -9.94
C GLY A 115 -0.36 -4.53 -10.03
N VAL A 116 0.70 -4.58 -9.21
CA VAL A 116 1.67 -5.67 -9.20
C VAL A 116 1.05 -6.96 -8.63
N TYR A 117 0.18 -6.84 -7.63
CA TYR A 117 -0.42 -7.99 -6.97
C TYR A 117 -1.86 -8.19 -7.43
N GLU A 118 -2.15 -9.39 -7.91
CA GLU A 118 -3.46 -9.77 -8.40
C GLU A 118 -3.92 -11.08 -7.76
N TYR A 119 -5.22 -11.16 -7.48
CA TYR A 119 -5.90 -12.38 -7.07
C TYR A 119 -6.82 -12.81 -8.21
N VAL A 120 -6.40 -13.83 -8.94
CA VAL A 120 -7.16 -14.40 -10.06
C VAL A 120 -8.06 -15.51 -9.53
N GLU A 121 -9.30 -15.59 -9.97
CA GLU A 121 -10.20 -16.69 -9.58
C GLU A 121 -9.64 -18.05 -10.02
N ASP A 122 -9.51 -18.99 -9.09
CA ASP A 122 -9.00 -20.34 -9.35
C ASP A 122 -9.72 -21.34 -8.44
N SER A 123 -10.55 -22.21 -9.05
CA SER A 123 -11.29 -23.25 -8.33
C SER A 123 -10.40 -24.33 -7.71
N SER A 124 -9.15 -24.42 -8.14
CA SER A 124 -8.17 -25.40 -7.62
C SER A 124 -7.49 -24.93 -6.34
N SER A 125 -7.58 -23.63 -6.04
CA SER A 125 -7.00 -23.03 -4.84
C SER A 125 -7.94 -23.19 -3.64
N PRO A 126 -7.46 -23.54 -2.43
CA PRO A 126 -8.30 -23.66 -1.24
C PRO A 126 -9.11 -22.39 -0.90
N GLU A 127 -8.56 -21.22 -1.21
CA GLU A 127 -9.17 -19.91 -0.98
C GLU A 127 -10.04 -19.43 -2.16
N GLY A 128 -10.14 -20.22 -3.24
CA GLY A 128 -10.86 -19.89 -4.47
C GLY A 128 -10.17 -18.87 -5.37
N VAL A 129 -8.95 -18.45 -5.01
CA VAL A 129 -8.14 -17.48 -5.74
C VAL A 129 -6.67 -17.90 -5.78
N LYS A 130 -5.99 -17.52 -6.85
CA LYS A 130 -4.55 -17.65 -7.04
C LYS A 130 -3.89 -16.28 -6.96
N PHE A 131 -2.90 -16.16 -6.08
CA PHE A 131 -2.07 -14.96 -6.00
C PHE A 131 -1.03 -14.94 -7.13
N GLN A 132 -1.00 -13.84 -7.87
CA GLN A 132 -0.08 -13.59 -8.97
C GLN A 132 0.67 -12.28 -8.73
N ILE A 133 1.98 -12.32 -8.98
CA ILE A 133 2.88 -11.17 -8.83
C ILE A 133 3.40 -10.78 -10.21
N ASN A 134 2.96 -9.63 -10.72
CA ASN A 134 3.39 -9.01 -11.96
C ASN A 134 4.53 -8.03 -11.68
N SER A 135 5.71 -8.55 -11.29
CA SER A 135 6.86 -7.76 -10.81
C SER A 135 7.37 -6.72 -11.80
N GLN A 136 7.17 -6.94 -13.11
CA GLN A 136 7.53 -6.02 -14.18
C GLN A 136 6.92 -4.62 -14.00
N ASN A 137 5.71 -4.54 -13.43
CA ASN A 137 5.02 -3.28 -13.19
C ASN A 137 5.54 -2.52 -11.96
N CYS A 138 6.45 -3.10 -11.18
CA CYS A 138 6.87 -2.49 -9.91
C CYS A 138 7.50 -1.11 -10.14
N ILE A 139 7.10 -0.11 -9.34
CA ILE A 139 7.66 1.25 -9.39
C ILE A 139 8.50 1.59 -8.16
N HIS A 140 8.92 0.57 -7.41
CA HIS A 140 9.84 0.66 -6.27
C HIS A 140 9.37 1.57 -5.12
N CYS A 141 8.06 1.81 -5.00
CA CYS A 141 7.47 2.67 -3.97
C CYS A 141 7.58 2.15 -2.51
N LYS A 142 7.93 0.87 -2.33
CA LYS A 142 8.02 0.15 -1.03
C LYS A 142 6.72 0.06 -0.22
N THR A 143 5.57 0.43 -0.80
CA THR A 143 4.30 0.43 -0.06
C THR A 143 3.92 -0.98 0.40
N CYS A 144 4.20 -2.00 -0.41
CA CYS A 144 3.92 -3.40 -0.06
C CYS A 144 4.68 -3.88 1.17
N ASP A 145 5.98 -3.60 1.23
CA ASP A 145 6.84 -3.91 2.37
C ASP A 145 6.35 -3.25 3.67
N ILE A 146 5.89 -1.99 3.58
CA ILE A 146 5.42 -1.20 4.73
C ILE A 146 3.99 -1.58 5.17
N LYS A 147 3.08 -1.78 4.21
CA LYS A 147 1.63 -1.76 4.48
C LYS A 147 1.00 -3.15 4.52
N VAL A 148 1.65 -4.18 4.00
CA VAL A 148 1.10 -5.54 3.99
C VAL A 148 0.85 -6.00 5.44
N PRO A 149 -0.41 -6.35 5.81
CA PRO A 149 -0.75 -6.65 7.21
C PRO A 149 -0.01 -7.86 7.78
N THR A 150 0.34 -8.82 6.92
CA THR A 150 1.08 -10.04 7.26
C THR A 150 2.57 -9.84 7.44
N GLN A 151 3.12 -8.68 7.02
CA GLN A 151 4.54 -8.33 7.09
C GLN A 151 5.46 -9.43 6.52
N ASP A 152 5.04 -10.04 5.41
CA ASP A 152 5.69 -11.21 4.81
C ASP A 152 6.08 -11.00 3.33
N ILE A 153 5.91 -9.79 2.81
CA ILE A 153 6.42 -9.39 1.50
C ILE A 153 7.71 -8.61 1.74
N ASP A 154 8.85 -9.17 1.32
CA ASP A 154 10.15 -8.52 1.39
C ASP A 154 10.51 -7.93 0.03
N TRP A 155 10.68 -6.61 -0.03
CA TRP A 155 11.16 -5.93 -1.23
C TRP A 155 12.68 -5.96 -1.23
N VAL A 156 13.27 -6.57 -2.26
CA VAL A 156 14.71 -6.49 -2.52
C VAL A 156 14.99 -5.65 -3.75
N VAL A 157 16.23 -5.18 -3.88
CA VAL A 157 16.64 -4.43 -5.08
C VAL A 157 16.66 -5.41 -6.27
N PRO A 158 15.98 -5.09 -7.39
CA PRO A 158 16.07 -5.88 -8.63
C PRO A 158 17.43 -5.72 -9.30
N GLU A 159 17.58 -6.26 -10.51
CA GLU A 159 18.78 -6.01 -11.30
C GLU A 159 18.94 -4.52 -11.62
N GLY A 160 20.20 -4.11 -11.84
CA GLY A 160 20.53 -2.71 -12.02
C GLY A 160 20.00 -2.15 -13.34
N SER A 161 19.63 -0.87 -13.34
CA SER A 161 19.08 -0.10 -14.47
C SER A 161 17.58 -0.27 -14.77
N ASP A 162 16.92 -1.20 -14.08
CA ASP A 162 15.49 -1.48 -14.24
C ASP A 162 14.60 -0.70 -13.25
N GLY A 163 13.30 -0.72 -13.50
CA GLY A 163 12.30 0.04 -12.77
C GLY A 163 11.91 1.38 -13.43
N PRO A 164 11.35 2.32 -12.66
CA PRO A 164 10.68 3.51 -13.22
C PRO A 164 11.65 4.50 -13.87
N LYS A 165 11.22 5.10 -14.98
CA LYS A 165 11.99 6.09 -15.76
C LYS A 165 11.32 7.45 -15.68
N TYR A 166 11.41 8.07 -14.50
CA TYR A 166 10.81 9.39 -14.26
C TYR A 166 11.57 10.51 -14.94
N THR A 167 10.86 11.31 -15.74
CA THR A 167 11.35 12.55 -16.33
C THR A 167 10.48 13.71 -15.90
N LEU A 168 11.08 14.89 -15.73
CA LEU A 168 10.31 16.12 -15.60
C LEU A 168 9.75 16.43 -16.98
N THR A 169 8.42 16.49 -17.06
CA THR A 169 7.68 16.85 -18.28
C THR A 169 7.14 18.26 -18.17
#